data_AF-A0A060BPM5-F1
#
_entry.id   AF-A0A060BPM5-F1
#
_cell.length_a   1.000
_cell.length_b   1.000
_cell.length_c   1.000
_cell.angle_alpha   90.00
_cell.angle_beta   90.00
_cell.angle_gamma   90.00
#
_symmetry.space_group_name_H-M   'P 1'
#
loop_
_entity.id
_entity.type
_entity.pdbx_description
1 polymer ?
#
loop_
_entity_poly.entity_id
_entity_poly.type
_entity_poly.pdbx_seq_one_letter_code
_entity_poly.pdbx_strand_id
1 'polypeptide(L)'
;GIAADERCITRPQGIYKDLSAPADARAKIRAELGIAEEDALVLGIGYADMRKGFDLFLQLWRLLRWRGRRRVHLCWLGTMDPGMEGWLADEIAAAKATGTFHMPGRRDDVGAFL
;
A
#
# COMPACT_ATOMS: atom_id res chain seq x y z
N GLY A 1 33.75 3.47 14.75
CA GLY A 1 33.16 3.39 13.40
C GLY A 1 33.80 2.25 12.66
N ILE A 2 33.05 1.49 11.88
CA ILE A 2 33.58 0.38 11.07
C ILE A 2 34.47 1.00 9.97
N ALA A 3 35.70 0.49 9.81
CA ALA A 3 36.60 0.95 8.75
C ALA A 3 36.03 0.61 7.38
N ALA A 4 36.13 1.53 6.41
CA ALA A 4 35.68 1.28 5.05
C ALA A 4 36.51 0.14 4.43
N ASP A 5 35.84 -0.89 3.95
CA ASP A 5 36.45 -2.03 3.25
C ASP A 5 36.41 -1.75 1.74
N GLU A 6 37.58 -1.66 1.09
CA GLU A 6 37.70 -1.36 -0.35
C GLU A 6 37.05 -2.40 -1.27
N ARG A 7 36.62 -3.55 -0.72
CA ARG A 7 35.88 -4.60 -1.44
C ARG A 7 34.37 -4.33 -1.52
N CYS A 8 33.86 -3.31 -0.82
CA CYS A 8 32.44 -2.98 -0.80
C CYS A 8 32.20 -1.56 -1.33
N ILE A 9 31.47 -1.46 -2.44
CA ILE A 9 31.09 -0.17 -3.03
C ILE A 9 29.59 0.01 -2.83
N THR A 10 29.19 1.08 -2.14
CA THR A 10 27.80 1.48 -2.04
C THR A 10 27.35 2.11 -3.35
N ARG A 11 26.18 1.71 -3.85
CA ARG A 11 25.53 2.30 -5.02
C ARG A 11 24.15 2.80 -4.63
N PRO A 12 23.71 3.97 -5.14
CA PRO A 12 22.34 4.41 -4.94
C PRO A 12 21.37 3.43 -5.61
N GLN A 13 20.23 3.19 -4.96
CA GLN A 13 19.17 2.38 -5.53
C GLN A 13 18.46 3.18 -6.63
N GLY A 14 18.55 2.72 -7.87
CA GLY A 14 17.79 3.29 -8.98
C GLY A 14 16.32 2.89 -8.96
N ILE A 15 15.47 3.72 -9.57
CA ILE A 15 14.07 3.38 -9.87
C ILE A 15 14.01 2.99 -11.35
N TYR A 16 13.63 1.75 -11.64
CA TYR A 16 13.64 1.24 -13.02
C TYR A 16 12.33 1.50 -13.79
N LYS A 17 11.24 1.80 -13.08
CA LYS A 17 9.93 2.11 -13.68
C LYS A 17 9.72 3.61 -13.73
N ASP A 18 9.07 4.08 -14.79
CA ASP A 18 8.49 5.41 -14.78
C ASP A 18 7.36 5.46 -13.74
N LEU A 19 7.45 6.44 -12.84
CA LEU A 19 6.47 6.71 -11.80
C LEU A 19 5.65 7.96 -12.11
N SER A 20 5.75 8.48 -13.33
CA SER A 20 4.93 9.60 -13.78
C SER A 20 3.45 9.26 -13.69
N ALA A 21 2.68 10.24 -13.23
CA ALA A 21 1.22 10.15 -13.13
C ALA A 21 0.60 11.11 -14.16
N PRO A 22 -0.37 10.65 -14.97
CA PRO A 22 -1.23 11.55 -15.73
C PRO A 22 -1.90 12.58 -14.81
N ALA A 23 -2.17 13.78 -15.33
CA ALA A 23 -2.77 14.87 -14.54
C ALA A 23 -4.13 14.50 -13.90
N ASP A 24 -4.87 13.56 -14.51
CA ASP A 24 -6.16 13.08 -14.04
C ASP A 24 -6.09 11.77 -13.22
N ALA A 25 -4.89 11.22 -13.00
CA ALA A 25 -4.69 9.93 -12.33
C ALA A 25 -5.28 9.93 -10.92
N ARG A 26 -5.04 11.00 -10.14
CA ARG A 26 -5.60 11.14 -8.80
C ARG A 26 -7.13 11.03 -8.80
N ALA A 27 -7.80 11.74 -9.70
CA ALA A 27 -9.26 11.73 -9.77
C ALA A 27 -9.78 10.33 -10.17
N LYS A 28 -9.12 9.70 -11.15
CA LYS A 28 -9.46 8.34 -11.62
C LYS A 28 -9.30 7.28 -10.53
N ILE A 29 -8.15 7.23 -9.86
CA ILE A 29 -7.89 6.24 -8.79
C ILE A 29 -8.84 6.45 -7.61
N ARG A 30 -9.13 7.70 -7.24
CA ARG A 30 -10.10 7.98 -6.18
C ARG A 30 -11.51 7.55 -6.56
N ALA A 31 -11.94 7.82 -7.78
CA ALA A 31 -13.23 7.35 -8.28
C ALA A 31 -13.30 5.81 -8.33
N GLU A 32 -12.25 5.15 -8.84
CA GLU A 32 -12.12 3.69 -8.89
C GLU A 32 -12.26 3.06 -7.50
N LEU A 33 -11.61 3.65 -6.49
CA LEU A 33 -11.58 3.14 -5.12
C LEU A 33 -12.71 3.69 -4.23
N GLY A 34 -13.62 4.51 -4.77
CA GLY A 34 -14.71 5.13 -4.01
C GLY A 34 -14.23 6.04 -2.86
N ILE A 35 -13.15 6.77 -3.07
CA ILE A 35 -12.52 7.66 -2.07
C ILE A 35 -13.00 9.09 -2.32
N ALA A 36 -13.64 9.73 -1.33
CA ALA A 36 -14.10 11.11 -1.44
C ALA A 36 -12.91 12.08 -1.50
N GLU A 37 -13.08 13.31 -1.97
CA GLU A 37 -11.97 14.25 -2.15
C GLU A 37 -11.29 14.59 -0.81
N GLU A 38 -12.09 14.70 0.24
CA GLU A 38 -11.73 15.01 1.61
C GLU A 38 -11.23 13.81 2.41
N ASP A 39 -11.16 12.61 1.85
CA ASP A 39 -10.67 11.43 2.56
C ASP A 39 -9.15 11.30 2.47
N ALA A 40 -8.52 10.63 3.44
CA ALA A 40 -7.10 10.31 3.36
C ALA A 40 -6.89 8.98 2.66
N LEU A 41 -5.77 8.85 1.93
CA LEU A 41 -5.29 7.58 1.39
C LEU A 41 -3.88 7.32 1.94
N VAL A 42 -3.69 6.16 2.56
CA VAL A 42 -2.39 5.61 2.93
C VAL A 42 -2.09 4.45 2.00
N LEU A 43 -0.94 4.50 1.33
CA LEU A 43 -0.56 3.54 0.31
C LEU A 43 0.60 2.65 0.79
N GLY A 44 0.44 1.33 0.69
CA GLY A 44 1.49 0.34 0.79
C GLY A 44 1.74 -0.29 -0.59
N ILE A 45 3.01 -0.49 -0.97
CA ILE A 45 3.37 -1.07 -2.27
C ILE A 45 4.39 -2.18 -2.06
N GLY A 46 4.07 -3.39 -2.50
CA GLY A 46 4.95 -4.55 -2.46
C GLY A 46 4.22 -5.87 -2.35
N TYR A 47 4.98 -6.96 -2.37
CA TYR A 47 4.44 -8.29 -2.07
C TYR A 47 3.92 -8.31 -0.62
N ALA A 48 2.64 -8.63 -0.42
CA ALA A 48 2.02 -8.68 0.91
C ALA A 48 2.46 -9.96 1.65
N ASP A 49 3.58 -9.86 2.37
CA ASP A 49 4.12 -10.87 3.27
C ASP A 49 4.43 -10.26 4.66
N MET A 50 4.82 -11.12 5.61
CA MET A 50 5.25 -10.68 6.96
C MET A 50 6.48 -9.77 6.93
N ARG A 51 7.40 -9.97 5.98
CA ARG A 51 8.65 -9.21 5.87
C ARG A 51 8.41 -7.78 5.38
N LYS A 52 7.35 -7.56 4.61
CA LYS A 52 6.89 -6.25 4.15
C LYS A 52 5.92 -5.60 5.15
N GLY A 53 5.50 -6.33 6.18
CA GLY A 53 4.66 -5.81 7.27
C GLY A 53 3.20 -5.62 6.86
N PHE A 54 2.65 -6.51 6.02
CA PHE A 54 1.25 -6.43 5.63
C PHE A 54 0.30 -6.55 6.84
N ASP A 55 0.65 -7.41 7.80
CA ASP A 55 -0.06 -7.57 9.07
C ASP A 55 -0.11 -6.26 9.87
N LEU A 56 1.01 -5.55 9.96
CA LEU A 56 1.08 -4.24 10.63
C LEU A 56 0.26 -3.17 9.89
N PHE A 57 0.20 -3.25 8.56
CA PHE A 57 -0.63 -2.35 7.75
C PHE A 57 -2.12 -2.57 7.99
N LEU A 58 -2.56 -3.82 8.12
CA LEU A 58 -3.94 -4.16 8.46
C LEU A 58 -4.29 -3.72 9.90
N GLN A 59 -3.36 -3.88 10.84
CA GLN A 59 -3.49 -3.34 12.21
C GLN A 59 -3.59 -1.81 12.22
N LEU A 60 -2.82 -1.11 11.39
CA LEU A 60 -2.90 0.34 11.25
C LEU A 60 -4.29 0.77 10.75
N TRP A 61 -4.85 0.08 9.74
CA TRP A 61 -6.21 0.35 9.27
C TRP A 61 -7.23 0.22 10.41
N ARG A 62 -7.12 -0.84 11.22
CA ARG A 62 -7.97 -1.02 12.40
C ARG A 62 -7.88 0.20 13.31
N LEU A 63 -6.67 0.58 13.73
CA LEU A 63 -6.46 1.71 14.64
C LEU A 63 -7.01 3.04 14.10
N LEU A 64 -6.83 3.31 12.81
CA LEU A 64 -7.27 4.55 12.18
C LEU A 64 -8.79 4.65 12.05
N ARG A 65 -9.50 3.52 11.87
CA ARG A 65 -10.97 3.52 11.86
C ARG A 65 -11.60 4.04 13.15
N TRP A 66 -10.95 3.87 14.30
CA TRP A 66 -11.50 4.26 15.60
C TRP A 66 -11.15 5.68 16.04
N ARG A 67 -10.13 6.30 15.43
CA ARG A 67 -9.49 7.51 15.99
C ARG A 67 -9.64 8.79 15.16
N GLY A 68 -10.24 8.73 13.97
CA GLY A 68 -10.26 9.86 13.03
C GLY A 68 -11.58 10.64 12.99
N ARG A 69 -11.48 11.97 12.87
CA ARG A 69 -12.59 12.85 12.41
C ARG A 69 -12.80 12.79 10.89
N ARG A 70 -11.77 12.38 10.15
CA ARG A 70 -11.72 12.24 8.69
C ARG A 70 -11.58 10.76 8.34
N ARG A 71 -12.29 10.29 7.31
CA ARG A 71 -12.22 8.89 6.87
C ARG A 71 -10.85 8.65 6.24
N VAL A 72 -10.23 7.54 6.61
CA VAL A 72 -8.91 7.13 6.10
C VAL A 72 -9.06 5.80 5.37
N HIS A 73 -8.62 5.78 4.12
CA HIS A 73 -8.53 4.60 3.28
C HIS A 73 -7.10 4.08 3.31
N LEU A 74 -6.95 2.77 3.39
CA LEU A 74 -5.68 2.09 3.21
C LEU A 74 -5.75 1.29 1.91
N CYS A 75 -4.71 1.40 1.09
CA CYS A 75 -4.58 0.63 -0.14
C CYS A 75 -3.26 -0.10 -0.15
N TRP A 76 -3.29 -1.41 -0.39
CA TRP A 76 -2.09 -2.21 -0.61
C TRP A 76 -2.01 -2.68 -2.06
N LEU A 77 -0.96 -2.26 -2.76
CA LEU A 77 -0.68 -2.66 -4.14
C LEU A 77 0.38 -3.77 -4.18
N GLY A 78 0.04 -4.86 -4.83
CA GLY A 78 0.91 -6.01 -5.02
C GLY A 78 0.17 -7.33 -4.88
N THR A 79 0.82 -8.42 -5.30
CA THR A 79 0.36 -9.77 -5.02
C THR A 79 0.53 -10.08 -3.53
N MET A 80 -0.24 -11.05 -3.04
CA MET A 80 -0.22 -11.48 -1.66
C MET A 80 0.36 -12.89 -1.53
N ASP A 81 1.05 -13.11 -0.41
CA ASP A 81 1.47 -14.45 -0.03
C ASP A 81 0.27 -15.33 0.31
N PRO A 82 0.12 -16.54 -0.28
CA PRO A 82 -1.05 -17.39 -0.03
C PRO A 82 -1.20 -17.83 1.42
N GLY A 83 -0.10 -18.05 2.14
CA GLY A 83 -0.15 -18.41 3.57
C GLY A 83 -0.64 -17.24 4.40
N MET A 84 -0.17 -16.04 4.08
CA MET A 84 -0.61 -14.78 4.67
C MET A 84 -2.10 -14.51 4.38
N GLU A 85 -2.56 -14.75 3.15
CA GLU A 85 -3.96 -14.59 2.74
C GLU A 85 -4.87 -15.53 3.51
N GLY A 86 -4.50 -16.81 3.62
CA GLY A 86 -5.25 -17.78 4.40
C GLY A 86 -5.32 -17.43 5.89
N TRP A 87 -4.22 -16.95 6.47
CA TRP A 87 -4.18 -16.60 7.90
C TRP A 87 -5.06 -15.37 8.24
N LEU A 88 -5.13 -14.37 7.36
CA LEU A 88 -5.87 -13.12 7.59
C LEU A 88 -7.17 -13.00 6.80
N ALA A 89 -7.66 -14.07 6.16
CA ALA A 89 -8.78 -14.04 5.22
C ALA A 89 -10.02 -13.30 5.78
N ASP A 90 -10.47 -13.68 6.97
CA ASP A 90 -11.66 -13.09 7.61
C ASP A 90 -11.47 -11.61 7.93
N GLU A 91 -10.26 -11.25 8.38
CA GLU A 91 -9.92 -9.87 8.72
C GLU A 91 -9.85 -8.98 7.49
N ILE A 92 -9.24 -9.47 6.41
CA ILE A 92 -9.17 -8.78 5.12
C ILE A 92 -10.57 -8.62 4.54
N ALA A 93 -11.39 -9.67 4.58
CA ALA A 93 -12.77 -9.62 4.09
C ALA A 93 -13.58 -8.58 4.87
N ALA A 94 -13.51 -8.59 6.20
CA ALA A 94 -14.16 -7.60 7.05
C ALA A 94 -13.65 -6.18 6.76
N ALA A 95 -12.35 -6.01 6.53
CA ALA A 95 -11.77 -4.72 6.20
C ALA A 95 -12.26 -4.19 4.85
N LYS A 96 -12.23 -5.02 3.80
CA LYS A 96 -12.73 -4.66 2.46
C LYS A 96 -14.21 -4.32 2.47
N ALA A 97 -15.01 -5.02 3.26
CA ALA A 97 -16.44 -4.76 3.41
C ALA A 97 -16.76 -3.35 3.95
N THR A 98 -15.81 -2.68 4.61
CA THR A 98 -16.00 -1.29 5.08
C THR A 98 -15.86 -0.24 3.98
N GLY A 99 -15.34 -0.62 2.81
CA GLY A 99 -15.01 0.30 1.72
C GLY A 99 -13.79 1.20 2.00
N THR A 100 -13.05 1.00 3.10
CA THR A 100 -11.85 1.78 3.43
C THR A 100 -10.55 0.98 3.43
N PHE A 101 -10.61 -0.29 3.05
CA PHE A 101 -9.43 -1.11 2.85
C PHE A 101 -9.44 -1.71 1.44
N HIS A 102 -8.42 -1.37 0.67
CA HIS A 102 -8.35 -1.65 -0.76
C HIS A 102 -7.17 -2.58 -1.04
N MET A 103 -7.42 -3.62 -1.84
CA MET A 103 -6.38 -4.52 -2.34
C MET A 103 -6.60 -4.78 -3.83
N PRO A 104 -6.19 -3.84 -4.71
CA PRO A 104 -6.32 -3.99 -6.16
C PRO A 104 -5.44 -5.11 -6.75
N GLY A 105 -4.56 -5.70 -5.94
CA GLY A 105 -3.57 -6.67 -6.41
C GLY A 105 -2.39 -6.01 -7.11
N ARG A 106 -1.72 -6.74 -7.99
CA ARG A 106 -0.60 -6.21 -8.76
C ARG A 106 -1.10 -5.25 -9.85
N ARG A 107 -0.49 -4.07 -9.91
CA ARG A 107 -0.72 -3.03 -10.91
C ARG A 107 0.58 -2.70 -11.62
N ASP A 108 0.51 -2.45 -12.93
CA ASP A 108 1.68 -2.00 -13.71
C ASP A 108 1.78 -0.47 -13.76
N ASP A 109 0.65 0.22 -13.61
CA ASP A 109 0.45 1.68 -13.55
C ASP A 109 0.66 2.26 -12.14
N VAL A 110 1.69 1.83 -11.43
CA VAL A 110 1.92 2.24 -10.02
C VAL A 110 2.01 3.76 -9.84
N GLY A 111 2.56 4.47 -10.85
CA GLY A 111 2.61 5.93 -10.85
C GLY A 111 1.25 6.60 -10.69
N ALA A 112 0.16 5.99 -11.16
CA ALA A 112 -1.19 6.55 -11.03
C ALA A 112 -1.69 6.65 -9.58
N PHE A 113 -1.11 5.87 -8.66
CA PHE A 113 -1.50 5.82 -7.25
C PHE A 113 -0.67 6.76 -6.35
N LEU A 114 0.43 7.32 -6.85
CA LEU A 114 1.32 8.23 -6.13
C LEU A 114 0.80 9.67 -6.24
#